data_AF-A0A946KAI9-F1
#
_entry.id   AF-A0A946KAI9-F1
#
_cell.length_a   1.000
_cell.length_b   1.000
_cell.length_c   1.000
_cell.angle_alpha   90.00
_cell.angle_beta   90.00
_cell.angle_gamma   90.00
#
_symmetry.space_group_name_H-M   'P 1'
#
loop_
_entity.id
_entity.type
_entity.pdbx_description
1 polymer ?
#
loop_
_entity_poly.entity_id
_entity_poly.type
_entity_poly.pdbx_seq_one_letter_code
_entity_poly.pdbx_strand_id
1 'polypeptide(L)'
;MSLVEVIRGPDTSDSTVAAVVLHAKRLKKVPVVVRDSPGFLVNRVLTPYLHESVELLREGVDLESIDRVSRRFGMPLGPLELYDMVGLDTAFYAGLVMANAIGDRIDSSPVIPALVKAGWLGRKTGCGFYSYKSTGHDAKIATVNEKLGTVIEPYRLPERQITDDEICDRLFLPMLLESLLVLDEGIVRDGCDIDLAVIHALGFPAFRGGVLAWGDSLGATEVVRRLDQFKYLGARMIAPARLLAHAESGLPFASPGERVPVQQKNV
;
A
#
# COMPACT_ATOMS: atom_id res chain seq x y z
N MET A 1 5.20 -14.93 5.77
CA MET A 1 4.71 -13.78 6.58
C MET A 1 4.54 -14.21 8.04
N SER A 2 4.89 -13.34 8.98
CA SER A 2 4.76 -13.61 10.44
C SER A 2 3.62 -12.85 11.11
N LEU A 3 3.02 -11.86 10.44
CA LEU A 3 1.84 -11.13 10.91
C LEU A 3 0.58 -12.01 10.94
N VAL A 4 -0.30 -11.74 11.90
CA VAL A 4 -1.73 -12.11 11.88
C VAL A 4 -2.55 -10.86 12.22
N GLU A 5 -3.38 -10.39 11.30
CA GLU A 5 -4.38 -9.35 11.61
C GLU A 5 -5.55 -9.99 12.37
N VAL A 6 -5.82 -9.51 13.57
CA VAL A 6 -6.96 -9.92 14.40
C VAL A 6 -8.05 -8.88 14.25
N ILE A 7 -8.99 -9.15 13.35
CA ILE A 7 -10.04 -8.21 12.98
C ILE A 7 -11.16 -8.25 14.02
N ARG A 8 -11.44 -7.10 14.64
CA ARG A 8 -12.53 -6.90 15.61
C ARG A 8 -13.74 -6.35 14.86
N GLY A 9 -14.77 -7.20 14.72
CA GLY A 9 -16.10 -6.75 14.28
C GLY A 9 -16.85 -5.99 15.37
N PRO A 10 -17.97 -5.33 15.03
CA PRO A 10 -18.75 -4.50 15.95
C PRO A 10 -19.24 -5.27 17.19
N ASP A 11 -19.67 -6.51 16.99
CA ASP A 11 -20.21 -7.37 18.06
C ASP A 11 -19.15 -8.30 18.69
N THR A 12 -17.87 -8.15 18.32
CA THR A 12 -16.81 -9.02 18.83
C THR A 12 -16.36 -8.59 20.23
N SER A 13 -16.50 -9.48 21.21
CA SER A 13 -16.11 -9.22 22.60
C SER A 13 -14.60 -9.12 22.79
N ASP A 14 -14.17 -8.35 23.79
CA ASP A 14 -12.74 -8.25 24.16
C ASP A 14 -12.14 -9.61 24.55
N SER A 15 -12.94 -10.48 25.19
CA SER A 15 -12.52 -11.85 25.54
C SER A 15 -12.23 -12.72 24.32
N THR A 16 -13.01 -12.56 23.24
CA THR A 16 -12.81 -13.27 21.98
C THR A 16 -11.54 -12.78 21.28
N VAL A 17 -11.36 -11.46 21.19
CA VAL A 17 -10.12 -10.86 20.63
C VAL A 17 -8.90 -11.35 21.41
N ALA A 18 -8.94 -11.30 22.74
CA ALA A 18 -7.85 -11.77 23.60
C ALA A 18 -7.51 -13.24 23.37
N ALA A 19 -8.53 -14.11 23.24
CA ALA A 19 -8.31 -15.53 22.97
C ALA A 19 -7.60 -15.77 21.62
N VAL A 20 -8.00 -15.04 20.56
CA VAL A 20 -7.38 -15.12 19.23
C VAL A 20 -5.95 -14.56 19.24
N VAL A 21 -5.72 -13.43 19.91
CA VAL A 21 -4.37 -12.85 20.09
C VAL A 21 -3.45 -13.85 20.79
N LEU A 22 -3.91 -14.46 21.90
CA LEU A 22 -3.14 -15.47 22.62
C LEU A 22 -2.88 -16.71 21.75
N HIS A 23 -3.83 -17.12 20.92
CA HIS A 23 -3.66 -18.22 19.99
C HIS A 23 -2.60 -17.91 18.93
N ALA A 24 -2.65 -16.73 18.29
CA ALA A 24 -1.65 -16.29 17.33
C ALA A 24 -0.24 -16.26 17.94
N LYS A 25 -0.10 -15.76 19.18
CA LYS A 25 1.18 -15.79 19.92
C LYS A 25 1.69 -17.21 20.17
N ARG A 26 0.81 -18.18 20.51
CA ARG A 26 1.20 -19.60 20.66
C ARG A 26 1.73 -20.19 19.36
N LEU A 27 1.22 -19.74 18.21
CA LEU A 27 1.73 -20.10 16.88
C LEU A 27 3.00 -19.34 16.48
N LYS A 28 3.61 -18.58 17.40
CA LYS A 28 4.78 -17.72 17.17
C LYS A 28 4.55 -16.69 16.05
N LYS A 29 3.31 -16.24 15.90
CA LYS A 29 2.93 -15.13 15.01
C LYS A 29 2.92 -13.81 15.77
N VAL A 30 2.97 -12.71 15.03
CA VAL A 30 2.84 -11.34 15.54
C VAL A 30 1.39 -10.90 15.31
N PRO A 31 0.51 -10.92 16.33
CA PRO A 31 -0.84 -10.42 16.17
C PRO A 31 -0.90 -8.89 16.25
N VAL A 32 -1.65 -8.28 15.34
CA VAL A 32 -2.06 -6.87 15.43
C VAL A 32 -3.58 -6.82 15.43
N VAL A 33 -4.16 -6.12 16.40
CA VAL A 33 -5.62 -5.99 16.51
C VAL A 33 -6.07 -4.81 15.66
N VAL A 34 -7.04 -5.05 14.79
CA VAL A 34 -7.51 -4.09 13.78
C VAL A 34 -9.03 -4.05 13.87
N ARG A 35 -9.66 -2.88 13.78
CA ARG A 35 -11.12 -2.79 13.62
C ARG A 35 -11.52 -3.22 12.20
N ASP A 36 -12.72 -3.74 12.08
CA ASP A 36 -13.26 -4.09 10.76
C ASP A 36 -13.39 -2.84 9.86
N SER A 37 -12.78 -2.91 8.69
CA SER A 37 -12.84 -1.90 7.63
C SER A 37 -12.48 -2.53 6.30
N PRO A 38 -12.95 -2.00 5.15
CA PRO A 38 -12.54 -2.51 3.84
C PRO A 38 -11.00 -2.49 3.70
N GLY A 39 -10.43 -3.64 3.35
CA GLY A 39 -8.97 -3.83 3.25
C GLY A 39 -8.22 -3.94 4.59
N PHE A 40 -8.94 -3.93 5.72
CA PHE A 40 -8.40 -3.98 7.08
C PHE A 40 -7.27 -2.94 7.26
N LEU A 41 -6.09 -3.37 7.70
CA LEU A 41 -4.92 -2.51 7.82
C LEU A 41 -3.96 -2.72 6.64
N VAL A 42 -3.47 -3.94 6.45
CA VAL A 42 -2.35 -4.20 5.54
C VAL A 42 -2.73 -3.95 4.08
N ASN A 43 -3.85 -4.51 3.62
CA ASN A 43 -4.26 -4.35 2.22
C ASN A 43 -4.66 -2.91 1.93
N ARG A 44 -5.31 -2.25 2.90
CA ARG A 44 -5.67 -0.84 2.79
C ARG A 44 -4.45 0.05 2.59
N VAL A 45 -3.42 -0.10 3.42
CA VAL A 45 -2.16 0.66 3.31
C VAL A 45 -1.37 0.28 2.05
N LEU A 46 -1.41 -0.99 1.60
CA LEU A 46 -0.73 -1.44 0.39
C LEU A 46 -1.36 -0.89 -0.91
N THR A 47 -2.68 -0.67 -0.92
CA THR A 47 -3.42 -0.30 -2.12
C THR A 47 -2.90 0.98 -2.81
N PRO A 48 -2.67 2.11 -2.11
CA PRO A 48 -2.08 3.31 -2.71
C PRO A 48 -0.73 3.08 -3.39
N TYR A 49 0.15 2.29 -2.75
CA TYR A 49 1.48 1.96 -3.29
C TYR A 49 1.37 1.16 -4.60
N LEU A 50 0.46 0.19 -4.63
CA LEU A 50 0.19 -0.61 -5.82
C LEU A 50 -0.49 0.22 -6.92
N HIS A 51 -1.47 1.05 -6.57
CA HIS A 51 -2.14 1.93 -7.53
C HIS A 51 -1.13 2.86 -8.22
N GLU A 52 -0.25 3.49 -7.45
CA GLU A 52 0.67 4.47 -8.01
C GLU A 52 1.74 3.86 -8.91
N SER A 53 2.12 2.59 -8.68
CA SER A 53 2.98 1.86 -9.62
C SER A 53 2.37 1.73 -11.02
N VAL A 54 1.05 1.59 -11.10
CA VAL A 54 0.34 1.48 -12.39
C VAL A 54 0.19 2.85 -13.03
N GLU A 55 -0.05 3.90 -12.25
CA GLU A 55 -0.12 5.27 -12.77
C GLU A 55 1.25 5.75 -13.29
N LEU A 56 2.34 5.46 -12.58
CA LEU A 56 3.71 5.68 -13.07
C LEU A 56 3.94 4.97 -14.40
N LEU A 57 3.51 3.71 -14.51
CA LEU A 57 3.61 2.94 -15.75
C LEU A 57 2.79 3.59 -16.88
N ARG A 58 1.59 4.10 -16.61
CA ARG A 58 0.78 4.82 -17.59
C ARG A 58 1.43 6.13 -18.05
N GLU A 59 2.21 6.79 -17.20
CA GLU A 59 2.94 8.04 -17.48
C GLU A 59 4.27 7.85 -18.22
N GLY A 60 4.59 6.61 -18.65
CA GLY A 60 5.78 6.35 -19.46
C GLY A 60 6.97 5.79 -18.67
N VAL A 61 6.86 5.66 -17.34
CA VAL A 61 7.96 5.12 -16.54
C VAL A 61 8.15 3.65 -16.88
N ASP A 62 9.40 3.29 -17.13
CA ASP A 62 9.78 1.91 -17.38
C ASP A 62 9.45 1.02 -16.17
N LEU A 63 8.85 -0.13 -16.47
CA LEU A 63 8.39 -1.11 -15.50
C LEU A 63 9.54 -1.59 -14.61
N GLU A 64 10.72 -1.88 -15.19
CA GLU A 64 11.87 -2.34 -14.41
C GLU A 64 12.40 -1.23 -13.48
N SER A 65 12.26 0.03 -13.90
CA SER A 65 12.66 1.19 -13.09
C SER A 65 11.79 1.37 -11.86
N ILE A 66 10.46 1.26 -11.98
CA ILE A 66 9.53 1.29 -10.84
C ILE A 66 9.90 0.21 -9.80
N ASP A 67 10.07 -1.00 -10.31
CA ASP A 67 10.37 -2.18 -9.52
C ASP A 67 11.78 -2.12 -8.88
N ARG A 68 12.78 -1.59 -9.61
CA ARG A 68 14.14 -1.36 -9.12
C ARG A 68 14.16 -0.32 -8.00
N VAL A 69 13.48 0.82 -8.17
CA VAL A 69 13.42 1.88 -7.15
C VAL A 69 12.81 1.36 -5.86
N SER A 70 11.72 0.59 -5.95
CA SER A 70 11.10 0.00 -4.76
C SER A 70 12.01 -0.99 -4.03
N ARG A 71 12.75 -1.84 -4.76
CA ARG A 71 13.76 -2.72 -4.15
C ARG A 71 14.94 -1.95 -3.55
N ARG A 72 15.38 -0.88 -4.21
CA ARG A 72 16.44 0.03 -3.69
C ARG A 72 16.00 0.73 -2.41
N PHE A 73 14.71 1.06 -2.28
CA PHE A 73 14.16 1.56 -1.03
C PHE A 73 14.24 0.52 0.11
N GLY A 74 14.14 -0.76 -0.26
CA GLY A 74 14.36 -1.92 0.60
C GLY A 74 13.26 -2.98 0.54
N MET A 75 12.25 -2.80 -0.33
CA MET A 75 11.16 -3.77 -0.47
C MET A 75 11.68 -5.11 -1.01
N PRO A 76 11.14 -6.25 -0.57
CA PRO A 76 11.59 -7.57 -1.02
C PRO A 76 11.23 -7.83 -2.49
N LEU A 77 10.11 -7.28 -2.96
CA LEU A 77 9.60 -7.38 -4.32
C LEU A 77 9.18 -5.98 -4.77
N GLY A 78 9.32 -5.69 -6.06
CA GLY A 78 8.75 -4.47 -6.62
C GLY A 78 7.23 -4.59 -6.78
N PRO A 79 6.51 -3.47 -6.92
CA PRO A 79 5.05 -3.47 -6.92
C PRO A 79 4.44 -4.23 -8.11
N LEU A 80 5.07 -4.18 -9.29
CA LEU A 80 4.56 -4.82 -10.49
C LEU A 80 4.82 -6.34 -10.46
N GLU A 81 5.97 -6.75 -9.92
CA GLU A 81 6.20 -8.16 -9.59
C GLU A 81 5.23 -8.67 -8.50
N LEU A 82 4.92 -7.84 -7.50
CA LEU A 82 3.97 -8.18 -6.44
C LEU A 82 2.56 -8.40 -7.00
N TYR A 83 2.08 -7.56 -7.92
CA TYR A 83 0.82 -7.79 -8.63
C TYR A 83 0.78 -9.16 -9.31
N ASP A 84 1.83 -9.52 -10.05
CA ASP A 84 1.89 -10.79 -10.76
C ASP A 84 1.95 -11.99 -9.81
N MET A 85 2.58 -11.84 -8.65
CA MET A 85 2.63 -12.88 -7.63
C MET A 85 1.29 -13.10 -6.94
N VAL A 86 0.56 -12.01 -6.62
CA VAL A 86 -0.81 -12.07 -6.05
C VAL A 86 -1.80 -12.60 -7.08
N GLY A 87 -1.59 -12.26 -8.34
CA GLY A 87 -2.48 -12.54 -9.45
C GLY A 87 -3.34 -11.32 -9.80
N LEU A 88 -3.35 -10.95 -11.07
CA LEU A 88 -3.97 -9.71 -11.54
C LEU A 88 -5.50 -9.73 -11.45
N ASP A 89 -6.13 -10.90 -11.50
CA ASP A 89 -7.56 -11.07 -11.25
C ASP A 89 -7.90 -10.91 -9.77
N THR A 90 -7.11 -11.48 -8.86
CA THR A 90 -7.24 -11.24 -7.42
C THR A 90 -7.10 -9.76 -7.11
N ALA A 91 -6.09 -9.11 -7.69
CA ALA A 91 -5.86 -7.68 -7.54
C ALA A 91 -7.01 -6.83 -8.11
N PHE A 92 -7.59 -7.24 -9.24
CA PHE A 92 -8.78 -6.59 -9.80
C PHE A 92 -9.96 -6.63 -8.82
N TYR A 93 -10.30 -7.81 -8.29
CA TYR A 93 -11.40 -7.94 -7.33
C TYR A 93 -11.14 -7.16 -6.04
N ALA A 94 -9.92 -7.22 -5.49
CA ALA A 94 -9.53 -6.43 -4.33
C ALA A 94 -9.62 -4.92 -4.61
N GLY A 95 -9.19 -4.49 -5.80
CA GLY A 95 -9.28 -3.12 -6.27
C GLY A 95 -10.71 -2.60 -6.33
N LEU A 96 -11.69 -3.41 -6.75
CA LEU A 96 -13.11 -3.03 -6.74
C LEU A 96 -13.64 -2.80 -5.31
N VAL A 97 -13.25 -3.64 -4.36
CA VAL A 97 -13.62 -3.47 -2.94
C VAL A 97 -13.03 -2.16 -2.40
N MET A 98 -11.76 -1.88 -2.70
CA MET A 98 -11.09 -0.67 -2.25
C MET A 98 -11.62 0.60 -2.94
N ALA A 99 -11.91 0.56 -4.24
CA ALA A 99 -12.50 1.69 -4.96
C ALA A 99 -13.88 2.09 -4.37
N ASN A 100 -14.67 1.13 -3.91
CA ASN A 100 -15.93 1.46 -3.21
C ASN A 100 -15.71 2.08 -1.83
N ALA A 101 -14.57 1.81 -1.17
CA ALA A 101 -14.29 2.25 0.18
C ALA A 101 -13.51 3.58 0.26
N ILE A 102 -12.56 3.77 -0.66
CA ILE A 102 -11.61 4.90 -0.68
C ILE A 102 -11.46 5.50 -2.10
N GLY A 103 -12.50 5.35 -2.92
CA GLY A 103 -12.53 5.82 -4.31
C GLY A 103 -12.54 7.33 -4.49
N ASP A 104 -12.71 8.09 -3.41
CA ASP A 104 -12.49 9.53 -3.39
C ASP A 104 -11.03 9.91 -3.66
N ARG A 105 -10.10 8.99 -3.40
CA ARG A 105 -8.65 9.18 -3.59
C ARG A 105 -7.98 8.11 -4.45
N ILE A 106 -8.48 6.88 -4.52
CA ILE A 106 -7.93 5.84 -5.39
C ILE A 106 -8.93 5.49 -6.50
N ASP A 107 -8.65 5.97 -7.70
CA ASP A 107 -9.43 5.61 -8.88
C ASP A 107 -9.14 4.17 -9.34
N SER A 108 -10.12 3.57 -10.03
CA SER A 108 -9.93 2.26 -10.66
C SER A 108 -9.08 2.40 -11.93
N SER A 109 -7.80 2.05 -11.85
CA SER A 109 -6.92 2.06 -13.03
C SER A 109 -7.38 1.05 -14.09
N PRO A 110 -7.50 1.43 -15.37
CA PRO A 110 -8.02 0.57 -16.43
C PRO A 110 -7.03 -0.52 -16.88
N VAL A 111 -5.75 -0.42 -16.49
CA VAL A 111 -4.69 -1.35 -16.92
C VAL A 111 -4.89 -2.75 -16.35
N ILE A 112 -5.18 -2.88 -15.04
CA ILE A 112 -5.38 -4.19 -14.39
C ILE A 112 -6.55 -4.96 -15.05
N PRO A 113 -7.76 -4.39 -15.24
CA PRO A 113 -8.83 -5.04 -15.99
C PRO A 113 -8.42 -5.48 -17.40
N ALA A 114 -7.63 -4.66 -18.11
CA ALA A 114 -7.20 -4.96 -19.46
C ALA A 114 -6.23 -6.16 -19.52
N LEU A 115 -5.30 -6.26 -18.56
CA LEU A 115 -4.41 -7.42 -18.41
C LEU A 115 -5.19 -8.70 -18.07
N VAL A 116 -6.17 -8.59 -17.17
CA VAL A 116 -7.07 -9.71 -16.83
C VAL A 116 -7.85 -10.18 -18.06
N LYS A 117 -8.39 -9.26 -18.85
CA LYS A 117 -9.10 -9.56 -20.11
C LYS A 117 -8.19 -10.23 -21.14
N ALA A 118 -6.90 -9.88 -21.16
CA ALA A 118 -5.89 -10.52 -22.01
C ALA A 118 -5.46 -11.91 -21.52
N GLY A 119 -5.95 -12.37 -20.36
CA GLY A 119 -5.57 -13.64 -19.75
C GLY A 119 -4.18 -13.61 -19.10
N TRP A 120 -3.60 -12.43 -18.90
CA TRP A 120 -2.30 -12.25 -18.25
C TRP A 120 -2.55 -12.06 -16.76
N LEU A 121 -2.52 -13.16 -16.01
CA LEU A 121 -2.86 -13.19 -14.59
C LEU A 121 -1.64 -13.31 -13.67
N GLY A 122 -0.44 -13.05 -14.19
CA GLY A 122 0.81 -13.12 -13.45
C GLY A 122 1.44 -14.51 -13.41
N ARG A 123 2.08 -14.84 -12.29
CA ARG A 123 2.85 -16.10 -12.11
C ARG A 123 2.03 -17.36 -12.34
N LYS A 124 0.73 -17.34 -12.02
CA LYS A 124 -0.13 -18.52 -12.17
C LYS A 124 -0.43 -18.88 -13.62
N THR A 125 -0.40 -17.91 -14.53
CA THR A 125 -0.54 -18.12 -15.98
C THR A 125 0.80 -18.03 -16.72
N GLY A 126 1.88 -17.73 -16.01
CA GLY A 126 3.22 -17.54 -16.60
C GLY A 126 3.41 -16.20 -17.32
N CYS A 127 2.43 -15.29 -17.23
CA CYS A 127 2.42 -14.02 -17.95
C CYS A 127 1.52 -13.00 -17.24
N GLY A 128 2.04 -11.79 -17.05
CA GLY A 128 1.42 -10.64 -16.40
C GLY A 128 2.11 -9.35 -16.87
N PHE A 129 2.57 -8.53 -15.93
CA PHE A 129 3.56 -7.47 -16.18
C PHE A 129 4.88 -8.05 -16.68
N TYR A 130 5.29 -9.19 -16.12
CA TYR A 130 6.43 -9.97 -16.56
C TYR A 130 5.99 -11.25 -17.28
N SER A 131 6.91 -11.83 -18.06
CA SER A 131 6.82 -13.22 -18.50
C SER A 131 7.65 -14.11 -17.58
N TYR A 132 7.18 -15.32 -17.30
CA TYR A 132 7.80 -16.22 -16.34
C TYR A 132 8.28 -17.52 -17.00
N LYS A 133 9.38 -18.09 -16.47
CA LYS A 133 9.98 -19.33 -16.99
C LYS A 133 9.14 -20.59 -16.70
N SER A 134 8.21 -20.48 -15.75
CA SER A 134 7.29 -21.53 -15.32
C SER A 134 6.02 -20.88 -14.77
N THR A 135 5.05 -21.69 -14.38
CA THR A 135 3.86 -21.23 -13.67
C THR A 135 3.93 -21.57 -12.18
N GLY A 136 3.10 -20.92 -11.38
CA GLY A 136 2.96 -21.20 -9.94
C GLY A 136 3.75 -20.24 -9.04
N HIS A 137 3.70 -20.47 -7.74
CA HIS A 137 4.18 -19.52 -6.73
C HIS A 137 5.68 -19.17 -6.89
N ASP A 138 6.51 -20.18 -7.17
CA ASP A 138 7.98 -20.04 -7.27
C ASP A 138 8.45 -19.70 -8.69
N ALA A 139 7.53 -19.29 -9.57
CA ALA A 139 7.86 -18.91 -10.94
C ALA A 139 8.84 -17.73 -10.96
N LYS A 140 9.92 -17.88 -11.73
CA LYS A 140 10.97 -16.86 -11.88
C LYS A 140 10.70 -16.01 -13.12
N ILE A 141 10.92 -14.71 -12.98
CA ILE A 141 10.87 -13.76 -14.09
C ILE A 141 11.85 -14.23 -15.19
N ALA A 142 11.35 -14.30 -16.41
CA ALA A 142 12.14 -14.54 -17.61
C ALA A 142 12.58 -13.20 -18.21
N THR A 143 11.63 -12.30 -18.44
CA THR A 143 11.80 -10.98 -19.05
C THR A 143 10.54 -10.14 -18.77
N VAL A 144 10.60 -8.85 -19.08
CA VAL A 144 9.39 -8.01 -19.20
C VAL A 144 8.48 -8.60 -20.27
N ASN A 145 7.17 -8.55 -20.07
CA ASN A 145 6.22 -9.00 -21.08
C ASN A 145 6.33 -8.11 -22.33
N GLU A 146 6.91 -8.63 -23.41
CA GLU A 146 7.11 -7.92 -24.68
C GLU A 146 5.80 -7.43 -25.31
N LYS A 147 4.68 -8.09 -24.98
CA LYS A 147 3.35 -7.71 -25.47
C LYS A 147 2.66 -6.69 -24.56
N LEU A 148 3.25 -6.30 -23.43
CA LEU A 148 2.64 -5.40 -22.46
C LEU A 148 2.18 -4.08 -23.09
N GLY A 149 2.98 -3.53 -24.00
CA GLY A 149 2.63 -2.32 -24.76
C GLY A 149 1.29 -2.44 -25.48
N THR A 150 0.94 -3.60 -26.03
CA THR A 150 -0.32 -3.81 -26.76
C THR A 150 -1.57 -3.65 -25.89
N VAL A 151 -1.44 -3.77 -24.56
CA VAL A 151 -2.53 -3.62 -23.60
C VAL A 151 -2.52 -2.25 -22.93
N ILE A 152 -1.34 -1.68 -22.68
CA ILE A 152 -1.19 -0.41 -21.95
C ILE A 152 -1.38 0.80 -22.87
N GLU A 153 -1.04 0.70 -24.16
CA GLU A 153 -1.04 1.84 -25.08
C GLU A 153 -2.33 2.67 -25.08
N PRO A 154 -3.54 2.06 -25.07
CA PRO A 154 -4.80 2.83 -25.03
C PRO A 154 -5.01 3.65 -23.75
N TYR A 155 -4.24 3.37 -22.70
CA TYR A 155 -4.39 3.96 -21.36
C TYR A 155 -3.19 4.85 -20.96
N ARG A 156 -2.26 5.10 -21.89
CA ARG A 156 -1.11 5.97 -21.70
C ARG A 156 -1.56 7.40 -21.35
N LEU A 157 -0.86 7.97 -20.39
CA LEU A 157 -0.96 9.38 -20.03
C LEU A 157 0.19 10.14 -20.71
N PRO A 158 0.13 11.49 -20.80
CA PRO A 158 1.23 12.27 -21.35
C PRO A 158 2.56 11.90 -20.67
N GLU A 159 3.57 11.56 -21.47
CA GLU A 159 4.86 11.15 -20.95
C GLU A 159 5.51 12.26 -20.13
N ARG A 160 6.09 11.87 -19.00
CA ARG A 160 6.82 12.77 -18.11
C ARG A 160 8.18 12.17 -17.82
N GLN A 161 9.20 13.02 -17.79
CA GLN A 161 10.50 12.64 -17.26
C GLN A 161 10.39 12.60 -15.73
N ILE A 162 10.30 11.40 -15.17
CA ILE A 162 10.14 11.15 -13.74
C ILE A 162 11.43 10.52 -13.22
N THR A 163 12.01 11.15 -12.19
CA THR A 163 13.28 10.70 -11.61
C THR A 163 13.09 9.50 -10.67
N ASP A 164 14.17 8.77 -10.37
CA ASP A 164 14.13 7.68 -9.37
C ASP A 164 13.63 8.16 -8.00
N ASP A 165 13.96 9.40 -7.60
CA ASP A 165 13.51 10.00 -6.35
C ASP A 165 12.00 10.31 -6.39
N GLU A 166 11.50 10.83 -7.51
CA GLU A 166 10.05 11.03 -7.71
C GLU A 166 9.28 9.72 -7.75
N ILE A 167 9.82 8.67 -8.37
CA ILE A 167 9.24 7.31 -8.34
C ILE A 167 9.14 6.85 -6.89
N CYS A 168 10.20 7.02 -6.10
CA CYS A 168 10.22 6.63 -4.69
C CYS A 168 9.14 7.38 -3.91
N ASP A 169 9.09 8.70 -4.02
CA ASP A 169 8.09 9.52 -3.31
C ASP A 169 6.67 9.15 -3.75
N ARG A 170 6.42 8.96 -5.05
CA ARG A 170 5.11 8.55 -5.56
C ARG A 170 4.67 7.18 -5.05
N LEU A 171 5.58 6.22 -4.92
CA LEU A 171 5.24 4.91 -4.38
C LEU A 171 4.93 4.96 -2.87
N PHE A 172 5.74 5.64 -2.08
CA PHE A 172 5.71 5.51 -0.61
C PHE A 172 4.95 6.62 0.11
N LEU A 173 4.86 7.84 -0.44
CA LEU A 173 4.08 8.91 0.20
C LEU A 173 2.59 8.57 0.29
N PRO A 174 1.90 8.05 -0.74
CA PRO A 174 0.51 7.64 -0.62
C PRO A 174 0.29 6.54 0.43
N MET A 175 1.25 5.63 0.58
CA MET A 175 1.23 4.59 1.62
C MET A 175 1.30 5.22 3.03
N LEU A 176 2.14 6.25 3.20
CA LEU A 176 2.21 7.04 4.42
C LEU A 176 0.91 7.80 4.68
N LEU A 177 0.34 8.46 3.66
CA LEU A 177 -0.91 9.20 3.78
C LEU A 177 -2.07 8.30 4.22
N GLU A 178 -2.21 7.13 3.59
CA GLU A 178 -3.26 6.18 3.96
C GLU A 178 -3.04 5.62 5.38
N SER A 179 -1.78 5.45 5.81
CA SER A 179 -1.46 5.05 7.18
C SER A 179 -1.92 6.08 8.22
N LEU A 180 -1.79 7.38 7.91
CA LEU A 180 -2.29 8.45 8.78
C LEU A 180 -3.82 8.48 8.83
N LEU A 181 -4.50 8.24 7.70
CA LEU A 181 -5.96 8.14 7.64
C LEU A 181 -6.49 6.93 8.43
N VAL A 182 -5.81 5.79 8.34
CA VAL A 182 -6.11 4.59 9.14
C VAL A 182 -6.01 4.88 10.64
N LEU A 183 -5.05 5.72 11.07
CA LEU A 183 -4.98 6.19 12.46
C LEU A 183 -6.14 7.12 12.82
N ASP A 184 -6.48 8.07 11.96
CA ASP A 184 -7.58 9.01 12.18
C ASP A 184 -8.94 8.31 12.31
N GLU A 185 -9.15 7.25 11.54
CA GLU A 185 -10.35 6.42 11.62
C GLU A 185 -10.36 5.46 12.83
N GLY A 186 -9.26 5.39 13.58
CA GLY A 186 -9.12 4.52 14.74
C GLY A 186 -9.21 3.04 14.39
N ILE A 187 -8.74 2.66 13.20
CA ILE A 187 -8.70 1.27 12.73
C ILE A 187 -7.69 0.46 13.55
N VAL A 188 -6.61 1.10 13.98
CA VAL A 188 -5.64 0.56 14.93
C VAL A 188 -5.54 1.44 16.17
N ARG A 189 -4.85 0.95 17.21
CA ARG A 189 -4.69 1.68 18.46
C ARG A 189 -3.73 2.86 18.32
N ASP A 190 -2.59 2.64 17.67
CA ASP A 190 -1.51 3.62 17.53
C ASP A 190 -0.64 3.32 16.29
N GLY A 191 0.30 4.23 16.00
CA GLY A 191 1.18 4.10 14.85
C GLY A 191 2.12 2.90 14.88
N CYS A 192 2.48 2.41 16.07
CA CYS A 192 3.35 1.24 16.20
C CYS A 192 2.68 -0.02 15.65
N ASP A 193 1.36 -0.16 15.81
CA ASP A 193 0.61 -1.27 15.23
C ASP A 193 0.65 -1.26 13.69
N ILE A 194 0.65 -0.08 13.06
CA ILE A 194 0.82 0.07 11.59
C ILE A 194 2.23 -0.36 11.17
N ASP A 195 3.25 0.20 11.82
CA ASP A 195 4.64 -0.07 11.48
C ASP A 195 4.98 -1.55 11.63
N LEU A 196 4.54 -2.18 12.72
CA LEU A 196 4.66 -3.62 12.92
C LEU A 196 3.93 -4.42 11.83
N ALA A 197 2.71 -4.01 11.45
CA ALA A 197 1.94 -4.70 10.44
C ALA A 197 2.63 -4.66 9.07
N VAL A 198 3.06 -3.50 8.60
CA VAL A 198 3.69 -3.39 7.27
C VAL A 198 5.04 -4.09 7.21
N ILE A 199 5.81 -4.11 8.31
CA ILE A 199 7.07 -4.88 8.40
C ILE A 199 6.78 -6.38 8.31
N HIS A 200 5.86 -6.89 9.13
CA HIS A 200 5.65 -8.34 9.27
C HIS A 200 4.76 -8.97 8.18
N ALA A 201 3.98 -8.16 7.48
CA ALA A 201 3.20 -8.58 6.32
C ALA A 201 3.90 -8.25 5.00
N LEU A 202 4.15 -6.97 4.72
CA LEU A 202 4.60 -6.53 3.40
C LEU A 202 6.12 -6.63 3.22
N GLY A 203 6.86 -6.83 4.32
CA GLY A 203 8.31 -6.77 4.30
C GLY A 203 8.82 -5.34 4.15
N PHE A 204 8.07 -4.35 4.65
CA PHE A 204 8.55 -2.97 4.69
C PHE A 204 9.93 -2.91 5.38
N PRO A 205 10.89 -2.10 4.90
CA PRO A 205 12.28 -2.22 5.34
C PRO A 205 12.43 -1.96 6.84
N ALA A 206 12.78 -2.99 7.61
CA ALA A 206 12.86 -2.90 9.07
C ALA A 206 13.89 -1.87 9.56
N PHE A 207 14.97 -1.63 8.79
CA PHE A 207 15.97 -0.60 9.09
C PHE A 207 15.42 0.84 8.94
N ARG A 208 14.22 1.02 8.39
CA ARG A 208 13.47 2.28 8.34
C ARG A 208 12.40 2.38 9.43
N GLY A 209 12.26 1.37 10.29
CA GLY A 209 11.33 1.36 11.42
C GLY A 209 9.85 1.10 11.10
N GLY A 210 9.44 1.24 9.83
CA GLY A 210 8.06 1.16 9.39
C GLY A 210 7.69 2.36 8.52
N VAL A 211 6.44 2.44 8.07
CA VAL A 211 6.01 3.53 7.17
C VAL A 211 5.88 4.86 7.92
N LEU A 212 5.37 4.86 9.15
CA LEU A 212 5.24 6.06 9.98
C LEU A 212 6.60 6.49 10.53
N ALA A 213 7.39 5.55 11.05
CA ALA A 213 8.77 5.83 11.46
C ALA A 213 9.63 6.37 10.29
N TRP A 214 9.43 5.87 9.07
CA TRP A 214 10.05 6.45 7.89
C TRP A 214 9.56 7.88 7.62
N GLY A 215 8.25 8.13 7.72
CA GLY A 215 7.69 9.48 7.66
C GLY A 215 8.32 10.43 8.69
N ASP A 216 8.51 9.96 9.92
CA ASP A 216 9.17 10.73 10.99
C ASP A 216 10.63 11.04 10.68
N SER A 217 11.33 10.10 10.03
CA SER A 217 12.71 10.32 9.60
C SER A 217 12.85 11.39 8.50
N LEU A 218 11.80 11.62 7.71
CA LEU A 218 11.73 12.74 6.77
C LEU A 218 11.35 14.04 7.48
N GLY A 219 10.41 13.96 8.41
CA GLY A 219 9.79 15.09 9.10
C GLY A 219 8.54 15.59 8.37
N ALA A 220 7.47 15.88 9.12
CA ALA A 220 6.17 16.23 8.56
C ALA A 220 6.20 17.45 7.60
N THR A 221 6.98 18.49 7.93
CA THR A 221 7.16 19.66 7.07
C THR A 221 7.77 19.29 5.71
N GLU A 222 8.76 18.41 5.70
CA GLU A 222 9.41 17.94 4.48
C GLU A 222 8.47 17.04 3.66
N VAL A 223 7.67 16.19 4.33
CA VAL A 223 6.63 15.39 3.66
C VAL A 223 5.63 16.30 2.94
N VAL A 224 5.13 17.35 3.60
CA VAL A 224 4.23 18.33 2.98
C VAL A 224 4.89 19.02 1.78
N ARG A 225 6.16 19.44 1.91
CA ARG A 225 6.92 20.07 0.82
C ARG A 225 7.08 19.15 -0.40
N ARG A 226 7.25 17.84 -0.18
CA ARG A 226 7.31 16.85 -1.28
C ARG A 226 5.95 16.67 -1.94
N LEU A 227 4.88 16.54 -1.16
CA LEU A 227 3.51 16.41 -1.66
C LEU A 227 3.05 17.61 -2.49
N ASP A 228 3.53 18.81 -2.18
CA ASP A 228 3.24 20.02 -2.96
C ASP A 228 3.60 19.89 -4.45
N GLN A 229 4.63 19.11 -4.78
CA GLN A 229 5.07 18.85 -6.15
C GLN A 229 4.09 17.93 -6.90
N PHE A 230 3.28 17.16 -6.17
CA PHE A 230 2.40 16.14 -6.68
C PHE A 230 0.91 16.52 -6.62
N LYS A 231 0.58 17.78 -6.27
CA LYS A 231 -0.81 18.27 -6.21
C LYS A 231 -1.62 18.03 -7.49
N TYR A 232 -0.96 18.02 -8.65
CA TYR A 232 -1.61 17.75 -9.94
C TYR A 232 -2.17 16.32 -10.05
N LEU A 233 -1.73 15.38 -9.20
CA LEU A 233 -2.25 14.01 -9.12
C LEU A 233 -3.56 13.91 -8.33
N GLY A 234 -4.05 15.04 -7.78
CA GLY A 234 -5.34 15.13 -7.13
C GLY A 234 -5.36 14.48 -5.74
N ALA A 235 -6.53 13.94 -5.37
CA ALA A 235 -6.85 13.53 -4.00
C ALA A 235 -5.87 12.53 -3.37
N ARG A 236 -5.24 11.64 -4.16
CA ARG A 236 -4.25 10.67 -3.66
C ARG A 236 -2.96 11.27 -3.11
N MET A 237 -2.67 12.53 -3.42
CA MET A 237 -1.47 13.24 -2.95
C MET A 237 -1.80 14.44 -2.05
N ILE A 238 -3.06 14.57 -1.61
CA ILE A 238 -3.46 15.63 -0.69
C ILE A 238 -3.07 15.25 0.74
N ALA A 239 -2.32 16.12 1.41
CA ALA A 239 -1.95 15.94 2.82
C ALA A 239 -3.21 15.89 3.72
N PRO A 240 -3.38 14.84 4.54
CA PRO A 240 -4.48 14.77 5.51
C PRO A 240 -4.28 15.78 6.63
N ALA A 241 -5.37 16.15 7.32
CA ALA A 241 -5.33 17.14 8.40
C ALA A 241 -4.33 16.78 9.50
N ARG A 242 -4.22 15.49 9.86
CA ARG A 242 -3.20 14.99 10.81
C ARG A 242 -1.79 15.37 10.37
N LEU A 243 -1.42 15.15 9.10
CA LEU A 243 -0.08 15.47 8.59
C LEU A 243 0.23 16.97 8.73
N LEU A 244 -0.75 17.83 8.42
CA LEU A 244 -0.60 19.27 8.57
C LEU A 244 -0.41 19.66 10.04
N ALA A 245 -1.18 19.07 10.96
CA ALA A 245 -1.03 19.30 12.40
C ALA A 245 0.36 18.85 12.93
N HIS A 246 0.90 17.73 12.44
CA HIS A 246 2.27 17.32 12.76
C HIS A 246 3.32 18.28 12.17
N ALA A 247 3.08 18.82 10.98
CA ALA A 247 3.97 19.80 10.36
C ALA A 247 4.00 21.14 11.12
N GLU A 248 2.87 21.55 11.72
CA GLU A 248 2.77 22.75 12.56
C GLU A 248 3.38 22.54 13.96
N SER A 249 3.15 21.39 14.57
CA SER A 249 3.58 21.09 15.94
C SER A 249 5.01 20.56 16.06
N GLY A 250 5.57 19.99 14.98
CA GLY A 250 6.85 19.30 14.97
C GLY A 250 6.83 17.95 15.70
N LEU A 251 5.65 17.44 16.08
CA LEU A 251 5.51 16.15 16.75
C LEU A 251 5.60 15.00 15.74
N PRO A 252 6.17 13.84 16.12
CA PRO A 252 6.26 12.68 15.25
C PRO A 252 4.93 11.92 15.15
N PHE A 253 4.70 11.23 14.03
CA PHE A 253 3.57 10.35 13.75
C PHE A 253 3.55 9.10 14.64
N ALA A 254 4.71 8.50 14.90
CA ALA A 254 4.83 7.23 15.60
C ALA A 254 4.83 7.36 17.14
N SER A 255 4.51 8.54 17.69
CA SER A 255 4.52 8.76 19.14
C SER A 255 3.48 7.86 19.85
N PRO A 256 3.90 7.02 20.82
CA PRO A 256 2.97 6.23 21.62
C PRO A 256 2.21 7.15 22.57
N GLY A 257 1.01 7.62 22.21
CA GLY A 257 0.18 8.36 23.18
C GLY A 257 -0.91 9.29 22.67
N GLU A 258 -1.00 9.62 21.39
CA GLU A 258 -2.12 10.45 20.91
C GLU A 258 -3.39 9.62 20.81
N ARG A 259 -4.07 9.45 21.95
CA ARG A 259 -5.45 9.01 21.99
C ARG A 259 -6.29 10.07 21.29
N VAL A 260 -6.65 9.85 20.03
CA VAL A 260 -7.76 10.58 19.41
C VAL A 260 -8.98 10.31 20.29
N PRO A 261 -9.62 11.33 20.90
CA PRO A 261 -10.83 11.12 21.67
C PRO A 261 -11.85 10.48 20.74
N VAL A 262 -12.28 9.27 21.08
CA VAL A 262 -13.38 8.61 20.36
C VAL A 262 -14.59 9.53 20.51
N GLN A 263 -14.96 10.24 19.44
CA GLN A 263 -16.27 10.85 19.37
C GLN A 263 -17.27 9.70 19.42
N GLN A 264 -17.88 9.51 20.60
CA GLN A 264 -19.10 8.74 20.71
C GLN A 264 -20.10 9.40 19.77
N LYS A 265 -20.32 8.81 18.59
CA LYS A 265 -21.54 9.07 17.82
C LYS A 265 -22.67 8.60 18.70
N ASN A 266 -23.30 9.54 19.39
CA ASN A 266 -24.55 9.30 20.10
C ASN A 266 -25.56 8.74 19.09
N VAL A 267 -26.14 7.61 19.47
CA VAL A 267 -27.35 7.02 18.87
C VAL A 267 -28.49 8.04 18.94
#